data_AF-A0A914EZB7-F1
#
_entry.id   AF-A0A914EZB7-F1
#
_cell.length_a   1.000
_cell.length_b   1.000
_cell.length_c   1.000
_cell.angle_alpha   90.00
_cell.angle_beta   90.00
_cell.angle_gamma   90.00
#
_symmetry.space_group_name_H-M   'P 1'
#
loop_
_entity.id
_entity.type
_entity.pdbx_description
1 polymer ?
#
loop_
_entity_poly.entity_id
_entity_poly.type
_entity_poly.pdbx_seq_one_letter_code
_entity_poly.pdbx_strand_id
1 'polypeptide(L)'
;MDRYPSSSSHSRHHYSSSSSGSRNHHDRDDRRRKRSRSRSPRYPSSYSRNEKTRRELEIEVEALQEENKELRGQIDQYRAQITNVSLAQVQAESRAAHWEHETNRINVSYQECTKVLMALRQGVDELERQKQRFIDEASKAQKERDIADLTSQNYRQQIEVAQDRNIALVKKCEVYVEENKAYKEKVNTFETELKELRPVLGKLETELNKAQKDNKIYHEENALLREKEKSWITEKKDFEKKLLIKEALAAAERKNNHRNENIKANGNVNGIENEKIKRLEMVIDSLHTHYETRLKTLEAMLTEDDTTEDHVVMNESNEDETPESQQLSQQLTDATTAVLATIETNNEEKKSVLEELTVANSTMC
;
A
#
# COMPACT_ATOMS: atom_id res chain seq x y z
N MET A 1 43.37 -5.97 -15.50
CA MET A 1 44.02 -5.67 -14.21
C MET A 1 44.93 -6.84 -13.89
N ASP A 2 46.24 -6.61 -14.03
CA ASP A 2 47.35 -7.23 -13.27
C ASP A 2 47.53 -8.76 -13.29
N ARG A 3 48.69 -9.38 -13.52
CA ARG A 3 50.11 -8.99 -13.40
C ARG A 3 50.99 -9.91 -14.25
N TYR A 4 52.05 -9.35 -14.84
CA TYR A 4 53.25 -10.07 -15.27
C TYR A 4 54.09 -10.48 -14.05
N PRO A 5 54.83 -11.59 -14.09
CA PRO A 5 56.02 -11.75 -13.26
C PRO A 5 57.25 -11.29 -14.03
N SER A 6 57.80 -10.17 -13.57
CA SER A 6 59.19 -9.77 -13.78
C SER A 6 60.08 -10.56 -12.81
N SER A 7 61.14 -11.17 -13.32
CA SER A 7 62.24 -11.68 -12.49
C SER A 7 63.55 -11.08 -12.97
N SER A 8 63.92 -9.98 -12.32
CA SER A 8 65.25 -9.38 -12.29
C SER A 8 65.70 -9.33 -10.83
N SER A 9 66.88 -9.87 -10.53
CA SER A 9 67.81 -9.53 -9.43
C SER A 9 68.95 -10.55 -9.44
N HIS A 10 70.16 -10.18 -9.90
CA HIS A 10 71.26 -9.56 -9.14
C HIS A 10 72.01 -10.50 -8.16
N SER A 11 73.28 -10.71 -8.51
CA SER A 11 74.49 -10.64 -7.67
C SER A 11 74.64 -11.58 -6.47
N ARG A 12 75.70 -12.41 -6.51
CA ARG A 12 76.59 -12.65 -5.36
C ARG A 12 77.97 -13.12 -5.84
N HIS A 13 78.93 -12.19 -5.80
CA HIS A 13 80.34 -12.51 -5.59
C HIS A 13 80.55 -12.90 -4.13
N HIS A 14 81.32 -13.95 -3.87
CA HIS A 14 82.22 -14.02 -2.72
C HIS A 14 83.46 -14.87 -3.05
N TYR A 15 84.61 -14.25 -2.80
CA TYR A 15 85.97 -14.79 -2.74
C TYR A 15 86.15 -15.81 -1.59
N SER A 16 87.25 -16.59 -1.67
CA SER A 16 88.19 -17.00 -0.59
C SER A 16 88.62 -18.47 -0.77
N SER A 17 89.83 -18.73 -1.26
CA SER A 17 91.07 -19.07 -0.50
C SER A 17 90.98 -20.43 0.21
N SER A 18 91.89 -21.38 0.00
CA SER A 18 93.19 -21.52 0.70
C SER A 18 93.83 -22.83 0.17
N SER A 19 95.09 -22.87 -0.27
CA SER A 19 96.33 -22.92 0.54
C SER A 19 96.54 -24.24 1.30
N SER A 20 97.40 -25.09 0.73
CA SER A 20 98.33 -26.01 1.41
C SER A 20 99.19 -26.60 0.27
N GLY A 21 100.46 -26.24 0.10
CA GLY A 21 101.55 -26.55 1.05
C GLY A 21 101.78 -28.07 1.03
N SER A 22 102.88 -28.62 0.56
CA SER A 22 104.20 -28.39 1.15
C SER A 22 105.32 -28.86 0.22
N ARG A 23 106.31 -27.98 0.06
CA ARG A 23 107.73 -28.29 -0.14
C ARG A 23 108.16 -29.43 0.79
N ASN A 24 108.97 -30.35 0.27
CA ASN A 24 110.09 -30.89 1.03
C ASN A 24 111.31 -30.94 0.11
N HIS A 25 112.16 -29.94 0.32
CA HIS A 25 113.55 -29.89 -0.05
C HIS A 25 114.33 -29.99 1.27
N HIS A 26 114.99 -31.12 1.48
CA HIS A 26 116.14 -31.31 2.36
C HIS A 26 116.96 -32.37 1.61
N ASP A 27 118.10 -32.06 1.00
CA ASP A 27 119.28 -31.37 1.50
C ASP A 27 119.87 -32.08 2.72
N ARG A 28 121.20 -32.18 2.70
CA ARG A 28 122.11 -32.67 3.74
C ARG A 28 122.29 -34.18 3.79
N ASP A 29 123.46 -34.66 3.43
CA ASP A 29 124.79 -34.44 4.02
C ASP A 29 125.11 -35.75 4.71
N ASP A 30 126.10 -36.45 4.20
CA ASP A 30 127.36 -36.57 4.93
C ASP A 30 128.22 -37.51 4.08
N ARG A 31 129.21 -36.97 3.38
CA ARG A 31 130.54 -36.84 3.97
C ARG A 31 130.75 -37.93 5.01
N ARG A 32 131.49 -38.98 4.66
CA ARG A 32 132.74 -39.25 5.38
C ARG A 32 133.38 -40.54 4.92
N ARG A 33 134.68 -40.38 4.71
CA ARG A 33 135.74 -41.22 5.26
C ARG A 33 136.17 -42.43 4.42
N LYS A 34 137.40 -42.23 3.93
CA LYS A 34 138.53 -43.18 3.93
C LYS A 34 138.45 -44.17 2.77
N ARG A 35 139.29 -44.08 1.74
CA ARG A 35 140.76 -44.11 1.81
C ARG A 35 141.24 -45.12 2.86
N SER A 36 141.07 -46.38 2.53
CA SER A 36 141.87 -47.52 3.01
C SER A 36 142.29 -48.22 1.70
N ARG A 37 143.51 -48.15 1.14
CA ARG A 37 144.85 -48.21 1.73
C ARG A 37 144.92 -49.18 2.91
N SER A 38 144.46 -50.41 2.70
CA SER A 38 145.13 -51.60 3.23
C SER A 38 146.05 -52.12 2.11
N ARG A 39 147.36 -51.83 2.11
CA ARG A 39 148.35 -52.65 2.83
C ARG A 39 147.98 -54.13 2.68
N SER A 40 148.53 -54.78 1.66
CA SER A 40 149.69 -55.69 1.79
C SER A 40 149.36 -56.97 2.57
N PRO A 41 149.78 -58.11 2.02
CA PRO A 41 151.17 -58.51 2.28
C PRO A 41 152.01 -58.27 1.03
N ARG A 42 153.02 -57.38 1.05
CA ARG A 42 154.39 -57.80 1.34
C ARG A 42 154.46 -59.30 1.59
N TYR A 43 154.84 -60.04 0.55
CA TYR A 43 155.50 -61.32 0.71
C TYR A 43 156.41 -61.26 1.95
N PRO A 44 156.23 -62.12 2.96
CA PRO A 44 157.34 -62.51 3.78
C PRO A 44 158.30 -63.22 2.83
N SER A 45 159.33 -62.49 2.40
CA SER A 45 160.59 -63.10 2.00
C SER A 45 161.16 -63.75 3.25
N SER A 46 160.67 -64.95 3.52
CA SER A 46 161.38 -65.97 4.27
C SER A 46 161.60 -67.11 3.30
N TYR A 47 162.63 -66.97 2.46
CA TYR A 47 163.47 -68.12 2.14
C TYR A 47 164.02 -68.63 3.48
N SER A 48 163.20 -69.40 4.20
CA SER A 48 163.66 -70.32 5.22
C SER A 48 163.65 -71.69 4.58
N ARG A 49 164.86 -72.12 4.28
CA ARG A 49 165.28 -73.31 3.57
C ARG A 49 164.83 -74.55 4.32
N ASN A 50 163.67 -75.09 3.96
CA ASN A 50 163.32 -76.49 4.19
C ASN A 50 163.09 -77.13 2.82
N GLU A 51 164.11 -77.79 2.27
CA GLU A 51 163.96 -78.67 1.12
C GLU A 51 163.09 -79.86 1.55
N LYS A 52 161.77 -79.71 1.38
CA LYS A 52 160.82 -80.81 1.48
C LYS A 52 161.21 -81.89 0.48
N THR A 53 161.20 -83.15 0.90
CA THR A 53 161.47 -84.27 0.00
C THR A 53 160.33 -84.41 -1.02
N ARG A 54 160.59 -84.91 -2.25
CA ARG A 54 159.59 -85.06 -3.32
C ARG A 54 158.27 -85.72 -2.85
N ARG A 55 158.35 -86.67 -1.91
CA ARG A 55 157.18 -87.34 -1.32
C ARG A 55 156.31 -86.41 -0.45
N GLU A 56 156.92 -85.46 0.27
CA GLU A 56 156.18 -84.49 1.08
C GLU A 56 155.39 -83.51 0.20
N LEU A 57 155.96 -83.13 -0.96
CA LEU A 57 155.25 -82.31 -1.95
C LEU A 57 154.10 -83.09 -2.61
N GLU A 58 154.28 -84.38 -2.89
CA GLU A 58 153.21 -85.25 -3.43
C GLU A 58 152.04 -85.37 -2.44
N ILE A 59 152.30 -85.57 -1.13
CA ILE A 59 151.27 -85.61 -0.08
C ILE A 59 150.55 -84.26 0.06
N GLU A 60 151.28 -83.15 0.01
CA GLU A 60 150.70 -81.80 0.09
C GLU A 60 149.82 -81.48 -1.13
N VAL A 61 150.24 -81.90 -2.33
CA VAL A 61 149.44 -81.78 -3.55
C VAL A 61 148.17 -82.62 -3.47
N GLU A 62 148.23 -83.86 -2.98
CA GLU A 62 147.04 -84.71 -2.79
C GLU A 62 146.07 -84.13 -1.74
N ALA A 63 146.59 -83.62 -0.62
CA ALA A 63 145.77 -82.97 0.40
C ALA A 63 145.06 -81.71 -0.15
N LEU A 64 145.80 -80.86 -0.89
CA LEU A 64 145.23 -79.70 -1.55
C LEU A 64 144.24 -80.09 -2.66
N GLN A 65 144.42 -81.22 -3.34
CA GLN A 65 143.47 -81.73 -4.32
C GLN A 65 142.16 -82.20 -3.68
N GLU A 66 142.22 -82.91 -2.55
CA GLU A 66 141.01 -83.33 -1.83
C GLU A 66 140.30 -82.13 -1.19
N GLU A 67 141.03 -81.17 -0.64
CA GLU A 67 140.46 -79.89 -0.16
C GLU A 67 139.80 -79.11 -1.31
N ASN A 68 140.44 -79.01 -2.47
CA ASN A 68 139.84 -78.39 -3.66
C ASN A 68 138.58 -79.12 -4.12
N LYS A 69 138.54 -80.45 -4.02
CA LYS A 69 137.38 -81.27 -4.37
C LYS A 69 136.23 -81.05 -3.39
N GLU A 70 136.51 -80.95 -2.09
CA GLU A 70 135.52 -80.61 -1.07
C GLU A 70 134.97 -79.19 -1.26
N LEU A 71 135.86 -78.19 -1.46
CA LEU A 71 135.47 -76.81 -1.73
C LEU A 71 134.63 -76.70 -3.01
N ARG A 72 134.95 -77.46 -4.07
CA ARG A 72 134.11 -77.52 -5.28
C ARG A 72 132.74 -78.11 -4.98
N GLY A 73 132.66 -79.18 -4.18
CA GLY A 73 131.39 -79.75 -3.72
C GLY A 73 130.54 -78.75 -2.92
N GLN A 74 131.16 -77.99 -2.03
CA GLN A 74 130.50 -76.92 -1.27
C GLN A 74 130.02 -75.79 -2.20
N ILE A 75 130.84 -75.38 -3.18
CA ILE A 75 130.46 -74.37 -4.18
C ILE A 75 129.22 -74.83 -4.96
N ASP A 76 129.17 -76.09 -5.38
CA ASP A 76 128.02 -76.62 -6.13
C ASP A 76 126.76 -76.73 -5.25
N GLN A 77 126.92 -77.09 -3.97
CA GLN A 77 125.82 -77.03 -2.99
C GLN A 77 125.29 -75.62 -2.78
N TYR A 78 126.17 -74.63 -2.58
CA TYR A 78 125.75 -73.24 -2.43
C TYR A 78 125.12 -72.69 -3.72
N ARG A 79 125.62 -73.07 -4.90
CA ARG A 79 124.99 -72.73 -6.18
C ARG A 79 123.57 -73.29 -6.26
N ALA A 80 123.37 -74.57 -5.90
CA ALA A 80 122.04 -75.18 -5.87
C ALA A 80 121.10 -74.49 -4.86
N GLN A 81 121.62 -74.10 -3.70
CA GLN A 81 120.85 -73.33 -2.71
C GLN A 81 120.45 -71.95 -3.26
N ILE A 82 121.36 -71.22 -3.90
CA ILE A 82 121.07 -69.92 -4.52
C ILE A 82 119.99 -70.07 -5.60
N THR A 83 120.07 -71.09 -6.46
CA THR A 83 119.05 -71.32 -7.48
C THR A 83 117.68 -71.64 -6.87
N ASN A 84 117.64 -72.44 -5.80
CA ASN A 84 116.40 -72.76 -5.11
C ASN A 84 115.77 -71.53 -4.43
N VAL A 85 116.58 -70.70 -3.77
CA VAL A 85 116.12 -69.45 -3.16
C VAL A 85 115.64 -68.47 -4.23
N SER A 86 116.37 -68.33 -5.34
CA SER A 86 115.96 -67.48 -6.46
C SER A 86 114.63 -67.95 -7.07
N LEU A 87 114.43 -69.26 -7.25
CA LEU A 87 113.16 -69.81 -7.71
C LEU A 87 112.02 -69.53 -6.71
N ALA A 88 112.27 -69.71 -5.41
CA ALA A 88 111.29 -69.41 -4.36
C ALA A 88 110.93 -67.91 -4.32
N GLN A 89 111.91 -67.03 -4.54
CA GLN A 89 111.69 -65.59 -4.65
C GLN A 89 110.78 -65.26 -5.85
N VAL A 90 111.09 -65.79 -7.05
CA VAL A 90 110.24 -65.58 -8.24
C VAL A 90 108.82 -66.09 -8.01
N GLN A 91 108.66 -67.23 -7.34
CA GLN A 91 107.33 -67.74 -6.98
C GLN A 91 106.60 -66.85 -5.97
N ALA A 92 107.30 -66.31 -4.97
CA ALA A 92 106.72 -65.39 -3.99
C ALA A 92 106.30 -64.07 -4.64
N GLU A 93 107.14 -63.51 -5.52
CA GLU A 93 106.84 -62.30 -6.30
C GLU A 93 105.62 -62.52 -7.22
N SER A 94 105.54 -63.67 -7.90
CA SER A 94 104.37 -64.04 -8.70
C SER A 94 103.08 -64.13 -7.86
N ARG A 95 103.14 -64.73 -6.66
CA ARG A 95 101.98 -64.77 -5.75
C ARG A 95 101.60 -63.39 -5.24
N ALA A 96 102.58 -62.53 -4.92
CA ALA A 96 102.32 -61.17 -4.47
C ALA A 96 101.61 -60.36 -5.56
N ALA A 97 102.08 -60.45 -6.82
CA ALA A 97 101.42 -59.81 -7.96
C ALA A 97 99.99 -60.32 -8.19
N HIS A 98 99.76 -61.63 -7.98
CA HIS A 98 98.41 -62.20 -8.05
C HIS A 98 97.47 -61.63 -6.96
N TRP A 99 97.94 -61.53 -5.71
CA TRP A 99 97.16 -60.95 -4.61
C TRP A 99 96.91 -59.46 -4.79
N GLU A 100 97.87 -58.71 -5.34
CA GLU A 100 97.69 -57.30 -5.69
C GLU A 100 96.62 -57.12 -6.77
N HIS A 101 96.66 -57.93 -7.83
CA HIS A 101 95.65 -57.92 -8.86
C HIS A 101 94.25 -58.25 -8.30
N GLU A 102 94.15 -59.27 -7.44
CA GLU A 102 92.88 -59.66 -6.82
C GLU A 102 92.33 -58.56 -5.89
N THR A 103 93.21 -57.94 -5.10
CA THR A 103 92.85 -56.81 -4.24
C THR A 103 92.32 -55.65 -5.07
N ASN A 104 92.98 -55.32 -6.19
CA ASN A 104 92.52 -54.27 -7.09
C ASN A 104 91.17 -54.61 -7.74
N ARG A 105 90.96 -55.87 -8.14
CA ARG A 105 89.67 -56.35 -8.68
C ARG A 105 88.54 -56.18 -7.67
N ILE A 106 88.75 -56.60 -6.42
CA ILE A 106 87.77 -56.45 -5.33
C ILE A 106 87.51 -54.97 -5.04
N ASN A 107 88.54 -54.12 -5.04
CA ASN A 107 88.39 -52.67 -4.82
C ASN A 107 87.52 -52.00 -5.88
N VAL A 108 87.69 -52.36 -7.17
CA VAL A 108 86.84 -51.85 -8.25
C VAL A 108 85.39 -52.29 -8.04
N SER A 109 85.15 -53.56 -7.73
CA SER A 109 83.81 -54.07 -7.45
C SER A 109 83.16 -53.39 -6.24
N TYR A 110 83.92 -53.14 -5.16
CA TYR A 110 83.44 -52.41 -3.99
C TYR A 110 83.03 -50.97 -4.32
N GLN A 111 83.80 -50.28 -5.16
CA GLN A 111 83.45 -48.94 -5.63
C GLN A 111 82.17 -48.93 -6.48
N GLU A 112 81.98 -49.95 -7.34
CA GLU A 112 80.76 -50.11 -8.11
C GLU A 112 79.54 -50.36 -7.20
N CYS A 113 79.65 -51.28 -6.24
CA CYS A 113 78.60 -51.51 -5.24
C CYS A 113 78.26 -50.23 -4.47
N THR A 114 79.26 -49.45 -4.08
CA THR A 114 79.05 -48.18 -3.38
C THR A 114 78.27 -47.18 -4.24
N LYS A 115 78.61 -47.06 -5.54
CA LYS A 115 77.87 -46.20 -6.48
C LYS A 115 76.41 -46.65 -6.62
N VAL A 116 76.16 -47.96 -6.74
CA VAL A 116 74.81 -48.51 -6.82
C VAL A 116 74.02 -48.21 -5.55
N LEU A 117 74.60 -48.40 -4.36
CA LEU A 117 73.95 -48.08 -3.08
C LEU A 117 73.61 -46.60 -2.96
N MET A 118 74.49 -45.70 -3.39
CA MET A 118 74.21 -44.26 -3.40
C MET A 118 73.06 -43.90 -4.36
N ALA A 119 73.02 -44.50 -5.55
CA ALA A 119 71.93 -44.29 -6.51
C ALA A 119 70.59 -44.81 -5.98
N LEU A 120 70.58 -46.00 -5.35
CA LEU A 120 69.39 -46.55 -4.71
C LEU A 120 68.90 -45.66 -3.56
N ARG A 121 69.82 -45.15 -2.74
CA ARG A 121 69.47 -44.22 -1.66
C ARG A 121 68.82 -42.94 -2.19
N GLN A 122 69.39 -42.35 -3.25
CA GLN A 122 68.78 -41.20 -3.91
C GLN A 122 67.40 -41.52 -4.50
N GLY A 123 67.23 -42.72 -5.06
CA GLY A 123 65.93 -43.20 -5.54
C GLY A 123 64.89 -43.32 -4.42
N VAL A 124 65.28 -43.83 -3.25
CA VAL A 124 64.39 -43.90 -2.07
C VAL A 124 64.02 -42.49 -1.60
N ASP A 125 64.99 -41.59 -1.46
CA ASP A 125 64.73 -40.21 -1.02
C ASP A 125 63.74 -39.49 -1.98
N GLU A 126 63.84 -39.75 -3.28
CA GLU A 126 62.91 -39.16 -4.26
C GLU A 126 61.51 -39.78 -4.19
N LEU A 127 61.40 -41.09 -4.02
CA LEU A 127 60.11 -41.76 -3.82
C LEU A 127 59.42 -41.29 -2.53
N GLU A 128 60.18 -41.03 -1.46
CA GLU A 128 59.65 -40.45 -0.22
C GLU A 128 59.12 -39.03 -0.44
N ARG A 129 59.83 -38.19 -1.20
CA ARG A 129 59.31 -36.86 -1.57
C ARG A 129 58.04 -36.95 -2.42
N GLN A 130 57.99 -37.86 -3.40
CA GLN A 130 56.81 -38.06 -4.23
C GLN A 130 55.61 -38.53 -3.40
N LYS A 131 55.83 -39.49 -2.49
CA LYS A 131 54.81 -39.93 -1.53
C LYS A 131 54.27 -38.75 -0.71
N GLN A 132 55.16 -37.88 -0.20
CA GLN A 132 54.71 -36.72 0.58
C GLN A 132 53.88 -35.75 -0.26
N ARG A 133 54.27 -35.49 -1.52
CA ARG A 133 53.48 -34.66 -2.44
C ARG A 133 52.09 -35.22 -2.67
N PHE A 134 51.97 -36.53 -2.89
CA PHE A 134 50.66 -37.17 -3.05
C PHE A 134 49.78 -37.09 -1.79
N ILE A 135 50.39 -37.19 -0.59
CA ILE A 135 49.66 -36.99 0.68
C ILE A 135 49.13 -35.56 0.77
N ASP A 136 49.96 -34.56 0.45
CA ASP A 136 49.57 -33.15 0.51
C ASP A 136 48.49 -32.82 -0.52
N GLU A 137 48.60 -33.34 -1.75
CA GLU A 137 47.60 -33.20 -2.81
C GLU A 137 46.28 -33.88 -2.44
N ALA A 138 46.30 -35.10 -1.88
CA ALA A 138 45.11 -35.79 -1.42
C ALA A 138 44.42 -35.02 -0.27
N SER A 139 45.20 -34.48 0.68
CA SER A 139 44.68 -33.65 1.76
C SER A 139 44.04 -32.36 1.24
N LYS A 140 44.66 -31.72 0.24
CA LYS A 140 44.10 -30.53 -0.41
C LYS A 140 42.80 -30.85 -1.16
N ALA A 141 42.78 -31.92 -1.95
CA ALA A 141 41.59 -32.36 -2.68
C ALA A 141 40.43 -32.71 -1.74
N GLN A 142 40.72 -33.33 -0.57
CA GLN A 142 39.72 -33.61 0.44
C GLN A 142 39.09 -32.32 1.00
N LYS A 143 39.91 -31.31 1.32
CA LYS A 143 39.40 -30.02 1.80
C LYS A 143 38.53 -29.31 0.76
N GLU A 144 38.94 -29.34 -0.51
CA GLU A 144 38.14 -28.78 -1.62
C GLU A 144 36.79 -29.49 -1.76
N ARG A 145 36.78 -30.82 -1.61
CA ARG A 145 35.55 -31.62 -1.59
C ARG A 145 34.64 -31.26 -0.42
N ASP A 146 35.18 -31.15 0.80
CA ASP A 146 34.40 -30.79 1.99
C ASP A 146 33.75 -29.39 1.84
N ILE A 147 34.47 -28.44 1.23
CA ILE A 147 33.93 -27.09 0.92
C ILE A 147 32.82 -27.18 -0.12
N ALA A 148 32.99 -27.97 -1.18
CA ALA A 148 31.98 -28.17 -2.21
C ALA A 148 30.72 -28.85 -1.63
N ASP A 149 30.88 -29.83 -0.76
CA ASP A 149 29.78 -30.53 -0.08
C ASP A 149 29.00 -29.59 0.84
N LEU A 150 29.69 -28.76 1.63
CA LEU A 150 29.05 -27.73 2.47
C LEU A 150 28.28 -26.71 1.62
N THR A 151 28.87 -26.27 0.51
CA THR A 151 28.23 -25.32 -0.41
C THR A 151 26.99 -25.93 -1.06
N SER A 152 27.07 -27.19 -1.49
CA SER A 152 25.94 -27.95 -2.03
C SER A 152 24.83 -28.17 -1.00
N GLN A 153 25.17 -28.41 0.26
CA GLN A 153 24.20 -28.50 1.35
C GLN A 153 23.48 -27.16 1.59
N ASN A 154 24.21 -26.05 1.60
CA ASN A 154 23.62 -24.72 1.74
C ASN A 154 22.64 -24.40 0.60
N TYR A 155 22.99 -24.72 -0.65
CA TYR A 155 22.07 -24.52 -1.78
C TYR A 155 20.83 -25.41 -1.68
N ARG A 156 20.96 -26.66 -1.23
CA ARG A 156 19.81 -27.54 -0.99
C ARG A 156 18.85 -26.96 0.04
N GLN A 157 19.37 -26.45 1.16
CA GLN A 157 18.54 -25.79 2.18
C GLN A 157 17.84 -24.53 1.66
N GLN A 158 18.53 -23.71 0.85
CA GLN A 158 17.91 -22.53 0.24
C GLN A 158 16.77 -22.91 -0.72
N ILE A 159 16.97 -23.98 -1.51
CA ILE A 159 15.94 -24.51 -2.42
C ILE A 159 14.73 -25.00 -1.63
N GLU A 160 14.96 -25.75 -0.54
CA GLU A 160 13.89 -26.25 0.34
C GLU A 160 13.06 -25.10 0.92
N VAL A 161 13.70 -24.08 1.49
CA VAL A 161 13.01 -22.88 2.02
C VAL A 161 12.21 -22.16 0.92
N ALA A 162 12.77 -22.04 -0.30
CA ALA A 162 12.08 -21.43 -1.42
C ALA A 162 10.87 -22.27 -1.89
N GLN A 163 10.99 -23.59 -1.89
CA GLN A 163 9.91 -24.52 -2.22
C GLN A 163 8.78 -24.44 -1.19
N ASP A 164 9.10 -24.44 0.11
CA ASP A 164 8.12 -24.30 1.18
C ASP A 164 7.36 -22.97 1.07
N ARG A 165 8.07 -21.87 0.79
CA ARG A 165 7.46 -20.57 0.55
C ARG A 165 6.54 -20.58 -0.67
N ASN A 166 6.95 -21.21 -1.76
CA ASN A 166 6.13 -21.34 -2.96
C ASN A 166 4.85 -22.14 -2.68
N ILE A 167 4.96 -23.27 -1.97
CA ILE A 167 3.81 -24.07 -1.56
C ILE A 167 2.84 -23.25 -0.70
N ALA A 168 3.36 -22.49 0.27
CA ALA A 168 2.55 -21.62 1.12
C ALA A 168 1.83 -20.52 0.31
N LEU A 169 2.51 -19.91 -0.66
CA LEU A 169 1.92 -18.91 -1.55
C LEU A 169 0.85 -19.51 -2.46
N VAL A 170 1.09 -20.70 -3.03
CA VAL A 170 0.09 -21.40 -3.85
C VAL A 170 -1.17 -21.68 -3.03
N LYS A 171 -1.04 -22.23 -1.82
CA LYS A 171 -2.18 -22.44 -0.90
C LYS A 171 -2.95 -21.15 -0.60
N LYS A 172 -2.24 -20.04 -0.41
CA LYS A 172 -2.86 -18.72 -0.18
C LYS A 172 -3.63 -18.24 -1.41
N CYS A 173 -3.09 -18.44 -2.61
CA CYS A 173 -3.79 -18.14 -3.85
C CYS A 173 -5.04 -19.00 -4.03
N GLU A 174 -4.99 -20.30 -3.70
CA GLU A 174 -6.16 -21.19 -3.71
C GLU A 174 -7.26 -20.66 -2.78
N VAL A 175 -6.92 -20.24 -1.56
CA VAL A 175 -7.89 -19.61 -0.64
C VAL A 175 -8.51 -18.35 -1.26
N TYR A 176 -7.72 -17.46 -1.84
CA TYR A 176 -8.25 -16.26 -2.49
C TYR A 176 -9.14 -16.56 -3.70
N VAL A 177 -8.87 -17.64 -4.43
CA VAL A 177 -9.75 -18.09 -5.52
C VAL A 177 -11.10 -18.55 -4.98
N GLU A 178 -11.12 -19.33 -3.89
CA GLU A 178 -12.36 -19.76 -3.24
C GLU A 178 -13.15 -18.59 -2.64
N GLU A 179 -12.47 -17.64 -1.98
CA GLU A 179 -13.12 -16.41 -1.49
C GLU A 179 -13.75 -15.60 -2.64
N ASN A 180 -13.03 -15.43 -3.75
CA ASN A 180 -13.54 -14.73 -4.93
C ASN A 180 -14.77 -15.45 -5.53
N LYS A 181 -14.74 -16.79 -5.58
CA LYS A 181 -15.89 -17.58 -6.00
C LYS A 181 -17.11 -17.35 -5.09
N ALA A 182 -16.91 -17.36 -3.77
CA ALA A 182 -17.97 -17.06 -2.81
C ALA A 182 -18.52 -15.63 -2.95
N TYR A 183 -17.66 -14.65 -3.24
CA TYR A 183 -18.11 -13.28 -3.53
C TYR A 183 -18.93 -13.21 -4.81
N LYS A 184 -18.51 -13.88 -5.88
CA LYS A 184 -19.29 -13.95 -7.14
C LYS A 184 -20.66 -14.57 -6.92
N GLU A 185 -20.74 -15.64 -6.13
CA GLU A 185 -22.01 -16.26 -5.76
C GLU A 185 -22.92 -15.27 -5.01
N LYS A 186 -22.40 -14.53 -4.03
CA LYS A 186 -23.16 -13.48 -3.32
C LYS A 186 -23.60 -12.33 -4.21
N VAL A 187 -22.76 -11.90 -5.14
CA VAL A 187 -23.14 -10.86 -6.12
C VAL A 187 -24.27 -11.36 -6.99
N ASN A 188 -24.19 -12.60 -7.49
CA ASN A 188 -25.25 -13.20 -8.27
C ASN A 188 -26.57 -13.29 -7.48
N THR A 189 -26.53 -13.65 -6.19
CA THR A 189 -27.74 -13.66 -5.34
C THR A 189 -28.34 -12.27 -5.17
N PHE A 190 -27.52 -11.24 -4.92
CA PHE A 190 -28.00 -9.86 -4.83
C PHE A 190 -28.56 -9.35 -6.17
N GLU A 191 -27.94 -9.72 -7.29
CA GLU A 191 -28.46 -9.39 -8.62
C GLU A 191 -29.82 -10.06 -8.88
N THR A 192 -30.02 -11.30 -8.44
CA THR A 192 -31.32 -11.97 -8.54
C THR A 192 -32.37 -11.30 -7.65
N GLU A 193 -32.05 -11.00 -6.38
CA GLU A 193 -32.96 -10.30 -5.46
C GLU A 193 -33.34 -8.91 -6.01
N LEU A 194 -32.38 -8.16 -6.55
CA LEU A 194 -32.65 -6.86 -7.19
C LEU A 194 -33.56 -7.01 -8.41
N LYS A 195 -33.38 -8.05 -9.23
CA LYS A 195 -34.26 -8.33 -10.37
C LYS A 195 -35.68 -8.66 -9.93
N GLU A 196 -35.86 -9.31 -8.78
CA GLU A 196 -37.17 -9.63 -8.20
C GLU A 196 -37.84 -8.41 -7.55
N LEU A 197 -37.08 -7.56 -6.86
CA LEU A 197 -37.61 -6.36 -6.18
C LEU A 197 -37.96 -5.23 -7.15
N ARG A 198 -37.20 -5.06 -8.23
CA ARG A 198 -37.42 -3.98 -9.21
C ARG A 198 -38.85 -3.93 -9.78
N PRO A 199 -39.49 -5.04 -10.21
CA PRO A 199 -40.88 -5.02 -10.65
C PRO A 199 -41.88 -4.78 -9.50
N VAL A 200 -41.58 -5.20 -8.27
CA VAL A 200 -42.42 -4.90 -7.10
C VAL A 200 -42.42 -3.41 -6.81
N LEU A 201 -41.24 -2.78 -6.83
CA LEU A 201 -41.09 -1.34 -6.65
C LEU A 201 -41.81 -0.57 -7.76
N GLY A 202 -41.68 -1.01 -9.02
CA GLY A 202 -42.41 -0.43 -10.14
C GLY A 202 -43.93 -0.54 -9.99
N LYS A 203 -44.45 -1.66 -9.47
CA LYS A 203 -45.88 -1.80 -9.15
C LYS A 203 -46.30 -0.81 -8.07
N LEU A 204 -45.56 -0.72 -6.97
CA LEU A 204 -45.84 0.23 -5.88
C LEU A 204 -45.81 1.69 -6.35
N GLU A 205 -44.85 2.06 -7.21
CA GLU A 205 -44.80 3.39 -7.83
C GLU A 205 -46.02 3.67 -8.71
N THR A 206 -46.47 2.69 -9.51
CA THR A 206 -47.70 2.86 -10.31
C THR A 206 -48.95 2.98 -9.45
N GLU A 207 -49.04 2.21 -8.36
CA GLU A 207 -50.15 2.26 -7.39
C GLU A 207 -50.18 3.60 -6.66
N LEU A 208 -49.02 4.10 -6.20
CA LEU A 208 -48.90 5.41 -5.56
C LEU A 208 -49.32 6.54 -6.50
N ASN A 209 -48.83 6.52 -7.75
CA ASN A 209 -49.20 7.50 -8.77
C ASN A 209 -50.70 7.47 -9.07
N LYS A 210 -51.32 6.28 -9.08
CA LYS A 210 -52.77 6.14 -9.23
C LYS A 210 -53.50 6.75 -8.02
N ALA A 211 -53.09 6.41 -6.80
CA ALA A 211 -53.69 6.94 -5.59
C ALA A 211 -53.59 8.48 -5.51
N GLN A 212 -52.47 9.07 -5.95
CA GLN A 212 -52.32 10.52 -6.05
C GLN A 212 -53.28 11.14 -7.07
N LYS A 213 -53.45 10.52 -8.24
CA LYS A 213 -54.42 10.97 -9.25
C LYS A 213 -55.85 10.89 -8.74
N ASP A 214 -56.21 9.75 -8.12
CA ASP A 214 -57.53 9.55 -7.54
C ASP A 214 -57.79 10.59 -6.43
N ASN A 215 -56.80 10.84 -5.57
CA ASN A 215 -56.91 11.87 -4.52
C ASN A 215 -57.10 13.28 -5.11
N LYS A 216 -56.41 13.61 -6.21
CA LYS A 216 -56.63 14.89 -6.90
C LYS A 216 -58.06 15.00 -7.44
N ILE A 217 -58.58 13.94 -8.04
CA ILE A 217 -59.97 13.87 -8.52
C ILE A 217 -60.94 14.07 -7.35
N TYR A 218 -60.76 13.35 -6.24
CA TYR A 218 -61.58 13.52 -5.05
C TYR A 218 -61.50 14.93 -4.48
N HIS A 219 -60.32 15.57 -4.54
CA HIS A 219 -60.15 16.92 -4.04
C HIS A 219 -60.90 17.95 -4.89
N GLU A 220 -60.86 17.80 -6.22
CA GLU A 220 -61.62 18.61 -7.18
C GLU A 220 -63.14 18.40 -7.03
N GLU A 221 -63.58 17.15 -6.88
CA GLU A 221 -65.00 16.81 -6.66
C GLU A 221 -65.51 17.38 -5.33
N ASN A 222 -64.71 17.29 -4.26
CA ASN A 222 -65.04 17.87 -2.96
C ASN A 222 -65.09 19.41 -3.03
N ALA A 223 -64.19 20.04 -3.78
CA ALA A 223 -64.25 21.49 -4.02
C ALA A 223 -65.55 21.88 -4.76
N LEU A 224 -65.95 21.11 -5.77
CA LEU A 224 -67.19 21.31 -6.51
C LEU A 224 -68.43 21.10 -5.64
N LEU A 225 -68.42 20.08 -4.77
CA LEU A 225 -69.48 19.85 -3.79
C LEU A 225 -69.57 21.00 -2.77
N ARG A 226 -68.45 21.56 -2.32
CA ARG A 226 -68.44 22.75 -1.44
C ARG A 226 -69.00 23.99 -2.15
N GLU A 227 -68.68 24.21 -3.42
CA GLU A 227 -69.28 25.30 -4.19
C GLU A 227 -70.78 25.10 -4.41
N LYS A 228 -71.21 23.86 -4.65
CA LYS A 228 -72.63 23.51 -4.73
C LYS A 228 -73.35 23.67 -3.38
N GLU A 229 -72.69 23.35 -2.28
CA GLU A 229 -73.22 23.59 -0.94
C GLU A 229 -73.37 25.08 -0.67
N LYS A 230 -72.39 25.91 -1.05
CA LYS A 230 -72.52 27.38 -0.98
C LYS A 230 -73.70 27.88 -1.80
N SER A 231 -73.86 27.39 -3.03
CA SER A 231 -74.96 27.80 -3.90
C SER A 231 -76.32 27.39 -3.32
N TRP A 232 -76.44 26.19 -2.76
CA TRP A 232 -77.63 25.75 -2.04
C TRP A 232 -77.90 26.55 -0.77
N ILE A 233 -76.88 26.95 -0.02
CA ILE A 233 -77.04 27.84 1.14
C ILE A 233 -77.56 29.21 0.69
N THR A 234 -77.02 29.77 -0.39
CA THR A 234 -77.52 31.04 -0.94
C THR A 234 -78.93 30.92 -1.47
N GLU A 235 -79.25 29.84 -2.19
CA GLU A 235 -80.57 29.58 -2.73
C GLU A 235 -81.59 29.37 -1.60
N LYS A 236 -81.23 28.61 -0.55
CA LYS A 236 -82.03 28.47 0.66
C LYS A 236 -82.28 29.82 1.32
N LYS A 237 -81.25 30.66 1.51
CA LYS A 237 -81.40 32.02 2.06
C LYS A 237 -82.31 32.89 1.19
N ASP A 238 -82.23 32.78 -0.13
CA ASP A 238 -83.09 33.53 -1.03
C ASP A 238 -84.55 33.02 -1.01
N PHE A 239 -84.76 31.71 -0.84
CA PHE A 239 -86.09 31.16 -0.56
C PHE A 239 -86.62 31.62 0.80
N GLU A 240 -85.80 31.63 1.85
CA GLU A 240 -86.16 32.18 3.17
C GLU A 240 -86.50 33.68 3.08
N LYS A 241 -85.74 34.48 2.32
CA LYS A 241 -86.08 35.89 2.04
C LYS A 241 -87.39 36.03 1.28
N LYS A 242 -87.60 35.22 0.23
CA LYS A 242 -88.87 35.21 -0.52
C LYS A 242 -90.04 34.79 0.37
N LEU A 243 -89.81 33.86 1.28
CA LEU A 243 -90.79 33.45 2.29
C LEU A 243 -91.08 34.61 3.25
N LEU A 244 -90.05 35.26 3.80
CA LEU A 244 -90.18 36.47 4.63
C LEU A 244 -90.92 37.60 3.91
N ILE A 245 -90.64 37.83 2.62
CA ILE A 245 -91.37 38.81 1.80
C ILE A 245 -92.82 38.38 1.63
N LYS A 246 -93.11 37.10 1.38
CA LYS A 246 -94.49 36.59 1.33
C LYS A 246 -95.20 36.71 2.67
N GLU A 247 -94.52 36.45 3.78
CA GLU A 247 -95.03 36.63 5.13
C GLU A 247 -95.27 38.10 5.46
N ALA A 248 -94.38 38.99 5.04
CA ALA A 248 -94.53 40.44 5.16
C ALA A 248 -95.67 40.97 4.28
N LEU A 249 -95.84 40.43 3.07
CA LEU A 249 -96.98 40.74 2.19
C LEU A 249 -98.29 40.24 2.81
N ALA A 250 -98.33 39.01 3.32
CA ALA A 250 -99.49 38.49 4.04
C ALA A 250 -99.81 39.31 5.31
N ALA A 251 -98.78 39.77 6.03
CA ALA A 251 -98.95 40.67 7.18
C ALA A 251 -99.44 42.07 6.75
N ALA A 252 -98.94 42.61 5.63
CA ALA A 252 -99.40 43.86 5.05
C ALA A 252 -100.84 43.76 4.53
N GLU A 253 -101.24 42.60 3.99
CA GLU A 253 -102.61 42.30 3.55
C GLU A 253 -103.56 42.23 4.76
N ARG A 254 -103.12 41.62 5.88
CA ARG A 254 -103.85 41.69 7.16
C ARG A 254 -103.97 43.13 7.68
N LYS A 255 -102.93 43.95 7.54
CA LYS A 255 -102.94 45.37 7.93
C LYS A 255 -103.83 46.23 7.01
N ASN A 256 -103.92 45.88 5.74
CA ASN A 256 -104.82 46.52 4.77
C ASN A 256 -106.28 46.13 5.03
N ASN A 257 -106.56 44.87 5.36
CA ASN A 257 -107.89 44.44 5.81
C ASN A 257 -108.32 45.16 7.09
N HIS A 258 -107.41 45.39 8.03
CA HIS A 258 -107.71 46.18 9.23
C HIS A 258 -107.91 47.69 8.95
N ARG A 259 -107.24 48.22 7.93
CA ARG A 259 -107.47 49.60 7.43
C ARG A 259 -108.82 49.72 6.71
N ASN A 260 -109.25 48.70 5.96
CA ASN A 260 -110.56 48.63 5.31
C ASN A 260 -111.71 48.37 6.31
N GLU A 261 -111.45 47.71 7.43
CA GLU A 261 -112.40 47.59 8.55
C GLU A 261 -112.56 48.93 9.29
N ASN A 262 -111.48 49.70 9.48
CA ASN A 262 -111.55 51.04 10.09
C ASN A 262 -112.18 52.12 9.21
N ILE A 263 -112.15 51.99 7.87
CA ILE A 263 -112.87 52.90 6.96
C ILE A 263 -114.38 52.57 6.91
N LYS A 264 -114.78 51.32 7.18
CA LYS A 264 -116.20 50.94 7.34
C LYS A 264 -116.80 51.31 8.71
N ALA A 265 -115.97 51.65 9.70
CA ALA A 265 -116.43 52.03 11.04
C ALA A 265 -116.67 53.54 11.24
N ASN A 266 -116.27 54.41 10.29
CA ASN A 266 -116.44 55.87 10.38
C ASN A 266 -117.48 56.46 9.41
N GLY A 267 -118.26 55.62 8.73
CA GLY A 267 -119.31 56.02 7.78
C GLY A 267 -120.73 56.12 8.36
N ASN A 268 -120.89 56.13 9.69
CA ASN A 268 -122.20 56.00 10.34
C ASN A 268 -122.67 57.26 11.11
N VAL A 269 -122.13 58.43 10.77
CA VAL A 269 -122.60 59.74 11.28
C VAL A 269 -123.55 60.44 10.30
N ASN A 270 -123.54 60.06 9.01
CA ASN A 270 -124.40 60.68 7.98
C ASN A 270 -125.80 60.04 7.82
N GLY A 271 -126.13 59.04 8.66
CA GLY A 271 -127.44 58.36 8.65
C GLY A 271 -128.49 58.99 9.57
N ILE A 272 -128.09 59.80 10.54
CA ILE A 272 -128.99 60.46 11.50
C ILE A 272 -129.34 61.89 11.05
N GLU A 273 -128.46 62.52 10.27
CA GLU A 273 -128.69 63.86 9.70
C GLU A 273 -129.63 63.84 8.48
N ASN A 274 -129.62 62.80 7.66
CA ASN A 274 -130.53 62.69 6.50
C ASN A 274 -131.99 62.41 6.89
N GLU A 275 -132.26 61.74 8.02
CA GLU A 275 -133.62 61.52 8.52
C GLU A 275 -134.21 62.78 9.18
N LYS A 276 -133.34 63.64 9.75
CA LYS A 276 -133.72 64.98 10.25
C LYS A 276 -133.98 65.95 9.10
N ILE A 277 -133.19 65.90 8.03
CA ILE A 277 -133.40 66.71 6.82
C ILE A 277 -134.72 66.35 6.14
N LYS A 278 -135.07 65.06 6.01
CA LYS A 278 -136.36 64.64 5.43
C LYS A 278 -137.59 65.04 6.25
N ARG A 279 -137.47 65.07 7.58
CA ARG A 279 -138.54 65.57 8.47
C ARG A 279 -138.64 67.09 8.44
N LEU A 280 -137.53 67.80 8.27
CA LEU A 280 -137.51 69.25 8.10
C LEU A 280 -138.06 69.65 6.72
N GLU A 281 -137.79 68.90 5.66
CA GLU A 281 -138.40 69.10 4.33
C GLU A 281 -139.92 68.91 4.35
N MET A 282 -140.45 67.90 5.05
CA MET A 282 -141.91 67.76 5.22
C MET A 282 -142.56 68.89 6.04
N VAL A 283 -141.86 69.43 7.03
CA VAL A 283 -142.33 70.59 7.81
C VAL A 283 -142.23 71.88 6.98
N ILE A 284 -141.19 72.01 6.17
CA ILE A 284 -141.02 73.12 5.23
C ILE A 284 -142.09 73.07 4.14
N ASP A 285 -142.42 71.91 3.57
CA ASP A 285 -143.50 71.79 2.58
C ASP A 285 -144.89 72.05 3.20
N SER A 286 -145.12 71.60 4.44
CA SER A 286 -146.33 71.94 5.20
C SER A 286 -146.43 73.43 5.52
N LEU A 287 -145.31 74.09 5.80
CA LEU A 287 -145.24 75.54 6.03
C LEU A 287 -145.34 76.31 4.70
N HIS A 288 -144.76 75.81 3.61
CA HIS A 288 -144.81 76.43 2.29
C HIS A 288 -146.25 76.41 1.77
N THR A 289 -146.97 75.30 1.95
CA THR A 289 -148.40 75.21 1.61
C THR A 289 -149.25 76.16 2.47
N HIS A 290 -148.88 76.37 3.74
CA HIS A 290 -149.56 77.28 4.67
C HIS A 290 -149.22 78.76 4.43
N TYR A 291 -147.99 79.05 3.99
CA TYR A 291 -147.52 80.39 3.66
C TYR A 291 -147.92 80.81 2.25
N GLU A 292 -148.04 79.92 1.26
CA GLU A 292 -148.62 80.25 -0.05
C GLU A 292 -150.11 80.60 0.03
N THR A 293 -150.86 79.95 0.93
CA THR A 293 -152.26 80.35 1.20
C THR A 293 -152.34 81.69 1.93
N ARG A 294 -151.32 82.05 2.73
CA ARG A 294 -151.26 83.29 3.49
C ARG A 294 -150.67 84.45 2.69
N LEU A 295 -149.74 84.19 1.78
CA LEU A 295 -149.18 85.14 0.79
C LEU A 295 -150.23 85.54 -0.25
N LYS A 296 -151.06 84.61 -0.74
CA LYS A 296 -152.25 84.98 -1.56
C LYS A 296 -153.30 85.82 -0.80
N THR A 297 -153.25 85.82 0.53
CA THR A 297 -154.15 86.62 1.38
C THR A 297 -153.50 87.96 1.81
N LEU A 298 -152.16 88.07 1.75
CA LEU A 298 -151.41 89.27 2.13
C LEU A 298 -150.92 90.09 0.92
N GLU A 299 -150.78 89.50 -0.27
CA GLU A 299 -150.56 90.20 -1.56
C GLU A 299 -151.81 90.98 -2.04
N ALA A 300 -152.93 90.87 -1.31
CA ALA A 300 -154.08 91.78 -1.41
C ALA A 300 -153.94 93.03 -0.50
N MET A 301 -152.86 93.18 0.26
CA MET A 301 -152.72 94.23 1.28
C MET A 301 -151.36 94.93 1.29
N LEU A 302 -151.11 95.72 0.25
CA LEU A 302 -150.14 96.84 0.24
C LEU A 302 -148.67 96.43 0.03
N THR A 303 -148.02 96.82 -1.07
CA THR A 303 -147.46 98.16 -1.39
C THR A 303 -146.31 98.59 -0.47
N GLU A 304 -145.24 99.03 -1.13
CA GLU A 304 -144.14 99.89 -0.68
C GLU A 304 -142.83 99.22 -0.22
N ASP A 305 -141.80 99.56 -1.00
CA ASP A 305 -140.47 100.03 -0.62
C ASP A 305 -139.33 99.05 -0.25
N ASP A 306 -138.37 99.05 -1.18
CA ASP A 306 -136.97 99.44 -1.02
C ASP A 306 -135.89 98.48 -0.47
N THR A 307 -134.94 98.20 -1.39
CA THR A 307 -133.47 98.34 -1.30
C THR A 307 -132.58 97.33 -0.53
N THR A 308 -131.55 96.87 -1.26
CA THR A 308 -130.09 96.80 -0.95
C THR A 308 -129.43 95.72 -0.05
N GLU A 309 -128.29 95.21 -0.57
CA GLU A 309 -126.95 95.02 0.04
C GLU A 309 -126.54 93.79 0.92
N ASP A 310 -125.52 93.08 0.40
CA ASP A 310 -124.15 92.83 0.91
C ASP A 310 -123.78 92.04 2.21
N HIS A 311 -122.82 91.11 1.96
CA HIS A 311 -121.52 90.87 2.63
C HIS A 311 -121.32 90.12 3.99
N VAL A 312 -120.45 89.09 3.89
CA VAL A 312 -119.13 88.88 4.59
C VAL A 312 -119.05 88.06 5.90
N VAL A 313 -117.82 87.50 6.06
CA VAL A 313 -117.09 87.00 7.25
C VAL A 313 -117.05 85.47 7.39
N MET A 314 -115.96 84.76 7.71
CA MET A 314 -114.48 84.81 7.59
C MET A 314 -113.93 83.59 8.39
N ASN A 315 -112.59 83.44 8.40
CA ASN A 315 -111.70 82.84 9.42
C ASN A 315 -111.25 81.36 9.21
N GLU A 316 -109.96 81.07 8.94
CA GLU A 316 -108.70 81.12 9.75
C GLU A 316 -108.40 79.71 10.32
N SER A 317 -107.17 79.16 10.46
CA SER A 317 -105.84 79.71 10.80
C SER A 317 -104.72 78.61 10.75
N ASN A 318 -103.46 79.04 10.47
CA ASN A 318 -102.13 78.80 11.13
C ASN A 318 -101.53 77.36 11.32
N GLU A 319 -100.22 77.07 11.48
CA GLU A 319 -98.85 77.68 11.66
C GLU A 319 -97.84 76.47 11.66
N ASP A 320 -96.54 76.52 12.00
CA ASP A 320 -95.31 77.06 11.38
C ASP A 320 -94.05 76.34 12.02
N GLU A 321 -92.87 76.49 11.40
CA GLU A 321 -91.46 76.44 11.92
C GLU A 321 -90.62 75.15 12.28
N THR A 322 -89.29 75.38 12.31
CA THR A 322 -88.06 74.61 11.92
C THR A 322 -87.11 74.17 13.10
N PRO A 323 -85.74 74.13 13.05
CA PRO A 323 -84.67 73.37 12.31
C PRO A 323 -83.54 72.73 13.22
N GLU A 324 -82.57 71.95 12.69
CA GLU A 324 -81.10 72.11 12.93
C GLU A 324 -80.20 71.03 12.28
N SER A 325 -79.15 71.54 11.62
CA SER A 325 -78.13 70.85 10.83
C SER A 325 -76.79 71.43 11.27
N GLN A 326 -75.99 70.73 12.09
CA GLN A 326 -74.57 71.05 12.36
C GLN A 326 -73.94 70.04 13.35
N GLN A 327 -73.61 68.81 12.94
CA GLN A 327 -72.72 67.93 13.76
C GLN A 327 -72.06 66.73 13.06
N LEU A 328 -72.08 66.66 11.72
CA LEU A 328 -71.59 65.49 10.97
C LEU A 328 -70.27 65.68 10.21
N SER A 329 -69.68 66.89 10.24
CA SER A 329 -68.45 67.17 9.46
C SER A 329 -67.14 67.06 10.26
N GLN A 330 -67.19 66.81 11.58
CA GLN A 330 -66.00 66.69 12.44
C GLN A 330 -65.62 65.23 12.76
N GLN A 331 -66.55 64.27 12.63
CA GLN A 331 -66.28 62.84 12.91
C GLN A 331 -65.67 62.09 11.72
N LEU A 332 -65.71 62.64 10.50
CA LEU A 332 -65.17 61.98 9.30
C LEU A 332 -63.65 62.21 9.11
N THR A 333 -63.11 63.30 9.65
CA THR A 333 -61.69 63.68 9.53
C THR A 333 -60.79 62.92 10.51
N ASP A 334 -61.27 62.62 11.71
CA ASP A 334 -60.49 61.90 12.72
C ASP A 334 -60.43 60.38 12.45
N ALA A 335 -61.46 59.80 11.83
CA ALA A 335 -61.48 58.40 11.42
C ALA A 335 -60.55 58.10 10.23
N THR A 336 -60.35 59.08 9.33
CA THR A 336 -59.53 58.89 8.12
C THR A 336 -58.02 58.96 8.43
N THR A 337 -57.64 59.76 9.43
CA THR A 337 -56.23 59.90 9.86
C THR A 337 -55.75 58.70 10.67
N ALA A 338 -56.64 58.07 11.45
CA ALA A 338 -56.32 56.83 12.18
C ALA A 338 -56.12 55.62 11.25
N VAL A 339 -56.90 55.51 10.16
CA VAL A 339 -56.77 54.41 9.19
C VAL A 339 -55.45 54.50 8.41
N LEU A 340 -55.00 55.70 8.04
CA LEU A 340 -53.73 55.88 7.32
C LEU A 340 -52.49 55.54 8.18
N ALA A 341 -52.50 55.85 9.48
CA ALA A 341 -51.41 55.47 10.39
C ALA A 341 -51.30 53.95 10.60
N THR A 342 -52.42 53.22 10.60
CA THR A 342 -52.43 51.73 10.61
C THR A 342 -51.96 51.10 9.30
N ILE A 343 -52.05 51.81 8.17
CA ILE A 343 -51.58 51.29 6.87
C ILE A 343 -50.07 51.46 6.73
N GLU A 344 -49.48 52.53 7.27
CA GLU A 344 -48.02 52.73 7.27
C GLU A 344 -47.30 51.75 8.19
N THR A 345 -47.81 51.51 9.40
CA THR A 345 -47.25 50.51 10.35
C THR A 345 -47.31 49.08 9.81
N ASN A 346 -48.42 48.68 9.18
CA ASN A 346 -48.52 47.36 8.55
C ASN A 346 -47.60 47.17 7.32
N ASN A 347 -47.23 48.26 6.63
CA ASN A 347 -46.31 48.18 5.50
C ASN A 347 -44.84 48.11 5.95
N GLU A 348 -44.48 48.73 7.08
CA GLU A 348 -43.15 48.60 7.68
C GLU A 348 -42.92 47.19 8.25
N GLU A 349 -43.93 46.59 8.91
CA GLU A 349 -43.86 45.19 9.37
C GLU A 349 -43.72 44.20 8.21
N LYS A 350 -44.45 44.41 7.11
CA LYS A 350 -44.30 43.57 5.89
C LYS A 350 -42.92 43.69 5.25
N LYS A 351 -42.30 44.87 5.31
CA LYS A 351 -40.95 45.09 4.76
C LYS A 351 -39.88 44.38 5.60
N SER A 352 -40.02 44.41 6.94
CA SER A 352 -39.15 43.67 7.86
C SER A 352 -39.22 42.15 7.66
N VAL A 353 -40.42 41.58 7.49
CA VAL A 353 -40.60 40.14 7.25
C VAL A 353 -40.01 39.71 5.90
N LEU A 354 -40.08 40.56 4.88
CA LEU A 354 -39.47 40.30 3.58
C LEU A 354 -37.93 40.32 3.64
N GLU A 355 -37.33 41.24 4.40
CA GLU A 355 -35.88 41.26 4.61
C GLU A 355 -35.39 39.99 5.36
N GLU A 356 -36.11 39.53 6.37
CA GLU A 356 -35.78 38.28 7.09
C GLU A 356 -35.88 37.04 6.19
N LEU A 357 -36.91 36.94 5.35
CA LEU A 357 -37.06 35.85 4.37
C LEU A 357 -35.96 35.87 3.29
N THR A 358 -35.46 37.05 2.92
CA THR A 358 -34.39 37.19 1.92
C THR A 358 -33.03 36.76 2.50
N VAL A 359 -32.78 37.06 3.78
CA VAL A 359 -31.59 36.60 4.52
C VAL A 359 -31.62 35.09 4.76
N ALA A 360 -32.79 34.53 5.11
CA ALA A 360 -32.98 33.09 5.31
C ALA A 360 -32.79 32.27 4.02
N ASN A 361 -33.25 32.76 2.87
CA ASN A 361 -33.01 32.10 1.58
C ASN A 361 -31.54 32.19 1.10
N SER A 362 -30.79 33.20 1.53
CA SER A 362 -29.38 33.36 1.18
C SER A 362 -28.43 32.50 2.01
N THR A 363 -28.92 31.92 3.12
CA THR A 363 -28.15 31.03 4.02
C THR A 363 -28.42 29.53 3.80
N MET A 364 -29.34 29.17 2.89
CA MET A 364 -29.67 27.79 2.51
C MET A 364 -29.13 27.36 1.12
N CYS A 365 -28.31 28.19 0.49
CA CYS A 365 -27.42 27.83 -0.62
C CYS A 365 -25.97 27.96 -0.13
#